data_AF-A0A8J9T6Q9-F1
#
_entry.id   AF-A0A8J9T6Q9-F1
#
_cell.length_a   1.000
_cell.length_b   1.000
_cell.length_c   1.000
_cell.angle_alpha   90.00
_cell.angle_beta   90.00
_cell.angle_gamma   90.00
#
_symmetry.space_group_name_H-M   'P 1'
#
loop_
_entity.id
_entity.type
_entity.pdbx_description
1 polymer ?
#
loop_
_entity_poly.entity_id
_entity_poly.type
_entity_poly.pdbx_seq_one_letter_code
_entity_poly.pdbx_strand_id
1 'polypeptide(L)' 'PWNMSLKLRDLIRKVRQCKTAAEERAVIAKESAMIRTAIREEQAHYRHRNVAKLLFMHML' A
#
# COMPACT_ATOMS: atom_id res chain seq x y z
N PRO A 1 -17.01 -8.93 1.74
CA PRO A 1 -15.72 -8.80 2.48
C PRO A 1 -14.46 -8.63 1.61
N TRP A 2 -14.58 -8.50 0.28
CA TRP A 2 -13.47 -8.37 -0.66
C TRP A 2 -13.19 -6.91 -1.02
N ASN A 3 -12.42 -6.21 -0.19
CA ASN A 3 -11.90 -4.90 -0.56
C ASN A 3 -10.51 -5.12 -1.20
N MET A 4 -10.47 -5.37 -2.51
CA MET A 4 -9.28 -5.77 -3.30
C MET A 4 -8.09 -4.78 -3.32
N SER A 5 -8.18 -3.67 -2.59
CA SER A 5 -7.07 -2.71 -2.43
C SER A 5 -7.16 -2.04 -1.06
N LEU A 6 -6.06 -1.85 -0.34
CA LEU A 6 -6.03 -1.11 0.91
C LEU A 6 -6.20 0.40 0.65
N LYS A 7 -7.09 1.10 1.38
CA LYS A 7 -7.21 2.58 1.32
C LYS A 7 -5.91 3.22 1.80
N LEU A 8 -5.51 4.35 1.21
CA LEU A 8 -4.34 5.11 1.65
C LEU A 8 -4.38 5.38 3.16
N ARG A 9 -5.54 5.82 3.68
CA ARG A 9 -5.75 6.06 5.11
C ARG A 9 -5.50 4.81 5.96
N ASP A 10 -5.85 3.63 5.47
CA ASP A 10 -5.64 2.39 6.20
C ASP A 10 -4.18 1.93 6.13
N LEU A 11 -3.47 2.20 5.02
CA LEU A 11 -2.02 2.03 4.94
C LEU A 11 -1.29 2.93 5.94
N ILE A 12 -1.62 4.22 5.96
CA ILE A 12 -1.04 5.19 6.92
C ILE A 12 -1.28 4.72 8.35
N ARG A 13 -2.50 4.27 8.68
CA ARG A 13 -2.82 3.77 10.02
C ARG A 13 -1.96 2.56 10.38
N LYS A 14 -1.78 1.60 9.48
CA LYS A 14 -0.95 0.41 9.71
C LYS A 14 0.53 0.76 9.90
N VAL A 15 1.08 1.64 9.05
CA VAL A 15 2.47 2.11 9.18
C VAL A 15 2.67 2.80 10.53
N ARG A 16 1.78 3.71 10.93
CA ARG A 16 1.85 4.40 12.23
C ARG A 16 1.68 3.49 13.45
N GLN A 17 1.16 2.28 13.27
CA GLN A 17 1.03 1.28 14.34
C GLN A 17 2.27 0.39 14.49
N CYS A 18 3.20 0.43 13.54
CA CYS A 18 4.45 -0.32 13.61
C CYS A 18 5.32 0.23 14.74
N LYS A 19 5.88 -0.67 15.55
CA LYS A 19 6.76 -0.33 16.68
C LYS A 19 8.23 -0.47 16.32
N THR A 20 8.52 -1.14 15.20
CA THR A 20 9.89 -1.37 14.73
C THR A 20 10.01 -1.06 13.23
N ALA A 21 11.21 -0.68 12.81
CA ALA A 21 11.52 -0.48 11.40
C ALA A 21 11.34 -1.76 10.57
N ALA A 22 11.48 -2.94 11.19
CA ALA A 22 11.25 -4.22 10.52
C ALA A 22 9.75 -4.44 10.21
N GLU A 23 8.87 -4.11 11.16
CA GLU A 23 7.43 -4.15 10.95
C GLU A 23 6.98 -3.17 9.87
N GLU A 24 7.51 -1.94 9.89
CA GLU A 24 7.21 -0.93 8.87
C GLU A 24 7.63 -1.43 7.48
N ARG A 25 8.86 -1.93 7.34
CA ARG A 25 9.36 -2.53 6.10
C ARG A 25 8.48 -3.69 5.62
N ALA A 26 7.98 -4.53 6.52
CA ALA A 26 7.10 -5.64 6.17
C ALA A 26 5.74 -5.16 5.62
N VAL A 27 5.14 -4.12 6.22
CA VAL A 27 3.90 -3.50 5.73
C VAL A 27 4.10 -2.88 4.34
N ILE A 28 5.18 -2.10 4.16
CA ILE A 28 5.53 -1.46 2.90
C ILE A 28 5.78 -2.50 1.80
N ALA A 29 6.56 -3.55 2.10
CA ALA A 29 6.87 -4.61 1.14
C ALA A 29 5.61 -5.35 0.68
N LYS A 30 4.71 -5.67 1.61
CA LYS A 30 3.43 -6.33 1.31
C LYS A 30 2.54 -5.46 0.43
N GLU A 31 2.36 -4.20 0.76
CA GLU A 31 1.53 -3.28 -0.03
C GLU A 31 2.14 -3.02 -1.42
N SER A 32 3.47 -2.89 -1.50
CA SER A 32 4.19 -2.73 -2.76
C SER A 32 4.01 -3.95 -3.67
N ALA A 33 4.03 -5.17 -3.12
CA ALA A 33 3.75 -6.39 -3.88
C ALA A 33 2.31 -6.39 -4.43
N MET A 34 1.34 -5.99 -3.61
CA MET A 34 -0.07 -5.88 -4.05
C MET A 34 -0.25 -4.85 -5.17
N ILE A 35 0.41 -3.69 -5.06
CA ILE A 35 0.36 -2.65 -6.09
C ILE A 35 0.99 -3.13 -7.41
N ARG A 36 2.14 -3.81 -7.35
CA ARG A 36 2.76 -4.40 -8.56
C ARG A 36 1.83 -5.38 -9.27
N THR A 37 1.17 -6.26 -8.52
CA THR A 37 0.16 -7.19 -9.06
C THR A 37 -1.02 -6.43 -9.68
N ALA A 38 -1.59 -5.43 -8.99
CA ALA A 38 -2.71 -4.66 -9.50
C ALA A 38 -2.37 -3.84 -10.77
N ILE A 39 -1.13 -3.38 -10.91
CA ILE A 39 -0.65 -2.72 -12.13
C ILE A 39 -0.53 -3.74 -13.28
N ARG A 40 0.05 -4.92 -13.02
CA ARG A 40 0.21 -6.00 -14.00
C ARG A 40 -1.13 -6.51 -14.52
N GLU A 41 -2.13 -6.59 -13.65
CA GLU A 41 -3.50 -7.04 -13.99
C GLU A 41 -4.37 -5.90 -14.55
N GLU A 42 -3.77 -4.74 -14.87
CA GLU A 42 -4.46 -3.58 -15.46
C GLU A 42 -5.71 -3.13 -14.70
N GLN A 43 -5.70 -3.23 -13.37
CA GLN A 43 -6.83 -2.81 -12.52
C GLN A 43 -6.94 -1.27 -12.45
N ALA A 44 -7.39 -0.64 -13.55
CA ALA A 44 -7.43 0.81 -13.73
C ALA A 44 -8.25 1.53 -12.65
N HIS A 45 -9.32 0.89 -12.15
CA HIS A 45 -10.18 1.42 -11.10
C HIS A 45 -9.43 1.79 -9.80
N TYR A 46 -8.30 1.15 -9.50
CA TYR A 46 -7.50 1.42 -8.30
C TYR A 46 -6.21 2.20 -8.56
N ARG A 47 -5.94 2.60 -9.81
CA ARG A 47 -4.67 3.24 -10.20
C ARG A 47 -4.39 4.52 -9.41
N HIS A 48 -5.35 5.44 -9.34
CA HIS A 48 -5.22 6.71 -8.59
C HIS A 48 -4.80 6.49 -7.13
N ARG A 49 -5.41 5.50 -6.47
CA ARG A 49 -5.14 5.14 -5.08
C ARG A 49 -3.80 4.44 -4.91
N ASN A 50 -3.44 3.55 -5.83
CA ASN A 50 -2.15 2.87 -5.82
C ASN A 50 -0.99 3.86 -6.01
N VAL A 51 -1.15 4.86 -6.88
CA VAL A 51 -0.18 5.97 -7.03
C VAL A 51 -0.05 6.77 -5.74
N ALA A 52 -1.17 7.15 -5.10
CA ALA A 52 -1.11 7.89 -3.84
C ALA A 52 -0.40 7.10 -2.71
N LYS A 53 -0.59 5.77 -2.66
CA LYS A 53 0.14 4.89 -1.74
C LYS A 53 1.63 4.82 -2.04
N LEU A 54 2.02 4.75 -3.33
CA LEU A 54 3.42 4.77 -3.74
C LEU A 54 4.10 6.09 -3.35
N LEU A 55 3.43 7.23 -3.58
CA LEU A 55 3.94 8.54 -3.16
C LEU A 55 4.15 8.61 -1.65
N PHE A 56 3.19 8.14 -0.87
CA PHE A 56 3.34 8.07 0.59
C PHE A 56 4.54 7.21 1.00
N MET A 57 4.66 5.98 0.46
CA MET A 57 5.77 5.08 0.79
C MET A 57 7.14 5.62 0.36
N HIS A 58 7.20 6.47 -0.67
CA HIS A 58 8.44 7.11 -1.11
C HIS A 58 8.88 8.28 -0.19
N MET A 59 7.93 8.88 0.53
CA MET A 59 8.19 10.00 1.46
C MET A 59 8.47 9.54 2.90
N LEU A 60 8.38 8.24 3.19
CA LEU A 60 8.78 7.63 4.46
C LEU A 60 10.29 7.35 4.46
#